data_AF-A0A4Y2GH33-F1
#
_entry.id   AF-A0A4Y2GH33-F1
#
_cell.length_a   1.000
_cell.length_b   1.000
_cell.length_c   1.000
_cell.angle_alpha   90.00
_cell.angle_beta   90.00
_cell.angle_gamma   90.00
#
_symmetry.space_group_name_H-M   'P 1'
#
loop_
_entity.id
_entity.type
_entity.pdbx_description
1 polymer ?
#
loop_
_entity_poly.entity_id
_entity_poly.type
_entity_poly.pdbx_seq_one_letter_code
_entity_poly.pdbx_strand_id
1 'polypeptide(L)'
;MAMLSYVPKQNKAVVILSSMHCTKEIDEASGKPEIIFFCSKTKGGIDNLDNKCAKFSCSRKTCHWPLTIFVRLIDVCGANAHFLYETPTSRKGPSDCHLTPKRPEAAATISDRLDDAPSSLERPSETQVLDEVRERKPCKFCNRKLRRKTIYKCEKCEKFACLQSFKKVCVQCCGE
;
A
#
# COMPACT_ATOMS: atom_id res chain seq x y z
N MET A 1 -35.09 6.24 -23.82
CA MET A 1 -33.65 6.59 -23.92
C MET A 1 -33.56 8.09 -24.08
N ALA A 2 -32.85 8.76 -23.18
CA ALA A 2 -32.70 10.21 -23.14
C ALA A 2 -31.22 10.61 -23.13
N MET A 3 -30.93 11.71 -23.80
CA MET A 3 -29.60 12.33 -23.84
C MET A 3 -29.71 13.74 -23.30
N LEU A 4 -28.86 14.07 -22.33
CA LEU A 4 -28.82 15.36 -21.66
C LEU A 4 -27.48 16.05 -21.95
N SER A 5 -27.53 17.32 -22.35
CA SER A 5 -26.37 18.21 -22.42
C SER A 5 -26.54 19.34 -21.43
N TYR A 6 -25.61 19.51 -20.50
CA TYR A 6 -25.65 20.51 -19.45
C TYR A 6 -24.32 21.25 -19.34
N VAL A 7 -24.35 22.57 -19.26
CA VAL A 7 -23.15 23.42 -19.24
C VAL A 7 -23.02 24.10 -17.87
N PRO A 8 -22.29 23.51 -16.91
CA PRO A 8 -22.10 24.11 -15.58
C PRO A 8 -21.20 25.35 -15.59
N LYS A 9 -20.28 25.47 -16.57
CA LYS A 9 -19.32 26.57 -16.71
C LYS A 9 -19.14 26.90 -18.19
N GLN A 10 -18.79 28.15 -18.49
CA GLN A 10 -18.47 28.55 -19.86
C GLN A 10 -17.43 27.58 -20.47
N ASN A 11 -17.70 27.12 -21.69
CA ASN A 11 -16.86 26.18 -22.45
C ASN A 11 -16.65 24.79 -21.81
N LYS A 12 -17.47 24.39 -20.82
CA LYS A 12 -17.44 23.03 -20.24
C LYS A 12 -18.84 22.44 -20.26
N ALA A 13 -19.07 21.50 -21.17
CA ALA A 13 -20.32 20.74 -21.27
C ALA A 13 -20.17 19.36 -20.63
N VAL A 14 -21.23 18.91 -19.96
CA VAL A 14 -21.41 17.57 -19.42
C VAL A 14 -22.52 16.92 -20.22
N VAL A 15 -22.20 15.81 -20.87
CA VAL A 15 -23.15 15.04 -21.68
C VAL A 15 -23.39 13.70 -21.01
N ILE A 16 -24.65 13.38 -20.73
CA ILE A 16 -25.04 12.13 -20.07
C ILE A 16 -26.11 11.45 -20.92
N LEU A 17 -25.95 10.13 -21.06
CA LEU A 17 -26.91 9.24 -21.70
C LEU A 17 -27.57 8.40 -20.61
N SER A 18 -28.89 8.32 -20.62
CA SER A 18 -29.62 7.44 -19.70
C SER A 18 -30.73 6.69 -20.44
N SER A 19 -30.84 5.39 -20.18
CA SER A 19 -31.98 4.57 -20.59
C SER A 19 -33.11 4.57 -19.55
N MET A 20 -32.79 4.92 -18.29
CA MET A 20 -33.71 4.86 -17.15
C MET A 20 -34.58 6.10 -17.02
N HIS A 21 -34.04 7.27 -17.34
CA HIS A 21 -34.77 8.54 -17.25
C HIS A 21 -35.43 8.85 -18.60
N CYS A 22 -36.74 9.09 -18.57
CA CYS A 22 -37.55 9.49 -19.73
C CYS A 22 -38.11 10.91 -19.60
N THR A 23 -38.12 11.48 -18.39
CA THR A 23 -38.66 12.81 -18.08
C THR A 23 -37.53 13.84 -17.98
N LYS A 24 -37.87 15.11 -18.25
CA LYS A 24 -36.97 16.27 -18.19
C LYS A 24 -37.13 17.02 -16.86
N GLU A 25 -37.15 16.29 -15.76
CA GLU A 25 -37.38 16.88 -14.45
C GLU A 25 -36.11 17.60 -13.96
N ILE A 26 -36.31 18.81 -13.45
CA ILE A 26 -35.28 19.65 -12.86
C ILE A 26 -35.64 19.80 -11.40
N ASP A 27 -34.67 19.53 -10.53
CA ASP A 27 -34.84 19.72 -9.10
C ASP A 27 -34.77 21.22 -8.77
N GLU A 28 -35.86 21.79 -8.26
CA GLU A 28 -36.00 23.22 -7.95
C GLU A 28 -35.03 23.69 -6.87
N ALA A 29 -34.60 22.79 -5.97
CA ALA A 29 -33.68 23.14 -4.88
C ALA A 29 -32.23 23.31 -5.37
N SER A 30 -31.80 22.53 -6.37
CA SER A 30 -30.42 22.53 -6.84
C SER A 30 -30.22 23.18 -8.21
N GLY A 31 -31.30 23.41 -8.97
CA GLY A 31 -31.27 23.90 -10.34
C GLY A 31 -30.60 22.92 -11.32
N LYS A 32 -30.41 21.66 -10.91
CA LYS A 32 -29.77 20.61 -11.72
C LYS A 32 -30.82 19.63 -12.22
N PRO A 33 -30.68 19.13 -13.46
CA PRO A 33 -31.54 18.07 -13.96
C PRO A 33 -31.33 16.80 -13.12
N GLU A 34 -32.42 16.09 -12.85
CA GLU A 34 -32.44 14.89 -12.01
C GLU A 34 -31.41 13.84 -12.46
N ILE A 35 -31.24 13.68 -13.78
CA ILE A 35 -30.26 12.77 -14.39
C ILE A 35 -28.83 13.05 -13.90
N ILE A 36 -28.44 14.33 -13.76
CA ILE A 36 -27.11 14.71 -13.26
C ILE A 36 -27.00 14.40 -11.78
N PHE A 37 -28.05 14.68 -11.01
CA PHE A 37 -28.08 14.38 -9.58
C PHE A 37 -27.92 12.87 -9.33
N PHE A 38 -28.71 12.05 -10.04
CA PHE A 38 -28.66 10.59 -9.94
C PHE A 38 -27.30 10.02 -10.37
N CYS A 39 -26.77 10.48 -11.50
CA CYS A 39 -25.46 10.05 -11.99
C CYS A 39 -24.35 10.43 -11.01
N SER A 40 -24.41 11.62 -10.41
CA SER A 40 -23.43 12.06 -9.42
C SER A 40 -23.48 11.21 -8.14
N LYS A 41 -24.68 10.83 -7.70
CA LYS A 41 -24.90 9.98 -6.52
C LYS A 41 -24.35 8.57 -6.71
N THR A 42 -24.49 7.99 -7.91
CA THR A 42 -24.14 6.60 -8.19
C THR A 42 -22.69 6.40 -8.64
N LYS A 43 -22.05 7.42 -9.23
CA LYS A 43 -20.69 7.31 -9.78
C LYS A 43 -19.60 6.99 -8.73
N GLY A 44 -19.82 7.36 -7.47
CA GLY A 44 -18.79 7.24 -6.42
C GLY A 44 -18.51 5.83 -5.90
N GLY A 45 -19.26 4.80 -6.31
CA GLY A 45 -19.12 3.44 -5.72
C GLY A 45 -17.71 2.86 -5.91
N ILE A 46 -17.19 2.91 -7.14
CA ILE A 46 -15.87 2.34 -7.48
C ILE A 46 -14.74 3.18 -6.84
N ASP A 47 -14.85 4.51 -6.86
CA ASP A 47 -13.85 5.40 -6.25
C ASP A 47 -13.73 5.17 -4.74
N ASN A 48 -14.85 4.89 -4.07
CA ASN A 48 -14.85 4.54 -2.64
C ASN A 48 -14.17 3.19 -2.38
N LEU A 49 -14.41 2.19 -3.23
CA LEU A 49 -13.72 0.91 -3.15
C LEU A 49 -12.22 1.08 -3.39
N ASP A 50 -11.83 1.81 -4.43
CA ASP A 50 -10.43 2.08 -4.76
C ASP A 50 -9.71 2.83 -3.64
N ASN A 51 -10.34 3.85 -3.04
CA ASN A 51 -9.79 4.56 -1.89
C ASN A 51 -9.57 3.63 -0.68
N LYS A 52 -10.50 2.70 -0.42
CA LYS A 52 -10.34 1.70 0.64
C LYS A 52 -9.19 0.74 0.30
N CYS A 53 -9.17 0.20 -0.92
CA CYS A 53 -8.09 -0.69 -1.36
C CYS A 53 -6.74 0.03 -1.29
N ALA A 54 -6.63 1.30 -1.68
CA ALA A 54 -5.38 2.07 -1.61
C ALA A 54 -4.87 2.26 -0.18
N LYS A 55 -5.77 2.49 0.79
CA LYS A 55 -5.41 2.65 2.21
C LYS A 55 -4.99 1.35 2.88
N PHE A 56 -5.63 0.25 2.53
CA PHE A 56 -5.44 -1.05 3.20
C PHE A 56 -4.65 -2.07 2.36
N SER A 57 -4.13 -1.66 1.19
CA SER A 57 -3.43 -2.56 0.28
C SER A 57 -2.17 -3.16 0.91
N CYS A 58 -1.98 -4.46 0.68
CA CYS A 58 -0.74 -5.15 1.01
C CYS A 58 0.26 -5.20 -0.15
N SER A 59 0.01 -4.44 -1.23
CA SER A 59 0.87 -4.39 -2.41
C SER A 59 2.32 -4.04 -2.07
N ARG A 60 3.26 -4.68 -2.77
CA ARG A 60 4.70 -4.43 -2.69
C ARG A 60 5.24 -4.22 -4.10
N LYS A 61 6.39 -3.55 -4.19
CA LYS A 61 7.12 -3.44 -5.46
C LYS A 61 7.50 -4.85 -5.90
N THR A 62 7.04 -5.24 -7.08
CA THR A 62 7.33 -6.55 -7.69
C THR A 62 7.59 -6.35 -9.18
N CYS A 63 8.46 -7.19 -9.75
CA CYS A 63 8.68 -7.26 -11.19
C CYS A 63 7.77 -8.32 -11.85
N HIS A 64 6.95 -9.02 -11.07
CA HIS A 64 6.07 -10.08 -11.55
C HIS A 64 4.63 -9.57 -11.62
N TRP A 65 4.20 -9.20 -12.82
CA TRP A 65 2.86 -8.62 -13.06
C TRP A 65 1.69 -9.48 -12.56
N PRO A 66 1.72 -10.83 -12.65
CA PRO A 66 0.67 -11.67 -12.10
C PRO A 66 0.49 -11.49 -10.58
N LEU A 67 1.59 -11.26 -9.84
CA LEU A 67 1.52 -11.01 -8.41
C LEU A 67 0.81 -9.69 -8.09
N THR A 68 0.99 -8.67 -8.93
CA THR A 68 0.26 -7.40 -8.80
C THR A 68 -1.24 -7.59 -8.93
N ILE A 69 -1.69 -8.39 -9.92
CA ILE A 69 -3.11 -8.73 -10.09
C ILE A 69 -3.61 -9.51 -8.87
N PHE A 70 -2.86 -10.51 -8.42
CA PHE A 70 -3.23 -11.33 -7.27
C PHE A 70 -3.44 -10.51 -5.99
N VAL A 71 -2.52 -9.58 -5.68
CA VAL A 71 -2.69 -8.72 -4.50
C VAL A 71 -3.88 -7.77 -4.65
N ARG A 72 -4.18 -7.31 -5.87
CA ARG A 72 -5.39 -6.50 -6.12
C ARG A 72 -6.67 -7.29 -5.93
N LEU A 73 -6.70 -8.56 -6.30
CA LEU A 73 -7.83 -9.45 -6.00
C LEU A 73 -8.02 -9.61 -4.49
N ILE A 74 -6.92 -9.80 -3.74
CA ILE A 74 -6.97 -9.87 -2.27
C ILE A 74 -7.55 -8.58 -1.68
N ASP A 75 -7.09 -7.41 -2.15
CA ASP A 75 -7.57 -6.11 -1.65
C ASP A 75 -9.10 -5.95 -1.85
N VAL A 76 -9.63 -6.38 -3.00
CA VAL A 76 -11.08 -6.35 -3.29
C VAL A 76 -11.83 -7.39 -2.46
N CYS A 77 -11.30 -8.61 -2.33
CA CYS A 77 -11.88 -9.66 -1.48
C CYS A 77 -11.98 -9.20 -0.02
N GLY A 78 -10.93 -8.55 0.51
CA GLY A 78 -10.92 -8.00 1.87
C GLY A 78 -11.98 -6.91 2.07
N ALA A 79 -12.12 -6.01 1.11
CA ALA A 79 -13.15 -4.97 1.15
C ALA A 79 -14.58 -5.57 1.11
N ASN A 80 -14.81 -6.60 0.29
CA ASN A 80 -16.10 -7.28 0.21
C ASN A 80 -16.41 -8.09 1.47
N ALA A 81 -15.41 -8.77 2.05
CA ALA A 81 -15.56 -9.50 3.31
C ALA A 81 -15.93 -8.55 4.46
N HIS A 82 -15.31 -7.37 4.51
CA HIS A 82 -15.66 -6.32 5.47
C HIS A 82 -17.10 -5.83 5.29
N PHE A 83 -17.51 -5.57 4.04
CA PHE A 83 -18.87 -5.15 3.76
C PHE A 83 -19.90 -6.20 4.23
N LEU A 84 -19.65 -7.47 3.95
CA LEU A 84 -20.51 -8.57 4.41
C LEU A 84 -20.54 -8.70 5.94
N TYR A 85 -19.42 -8.49 6.61
CA TYR A 85 -19.34 -8.49 8.06
C TYR A 85 -20.12 -7.33 8.69
N GLU A 86 -20.02 -6.13 8.10
CA GLU A 86 -20.74 -4.95 8.57
C GLU A 86 -22.24 -5.04 8.31
N THR A 87 -22.68 -5.73 7.25
CA THR A 87 -24.10 -5.93 7.03
C THR A 87 -24.67 -6.82 8.14
N PRO A 88 -25.55 -6.32 9.02
CA PRO A 88 -26.13 -7.14 10.06
C PRO A 88 -27.02 -8.19 9.41
N THR A 89 -26.48 -9.40 9.25
CA THR A 89 -27.29 -10.55 8.86
C THR A 89 -28.35 -10.71 9.95
N SER A 90 -29.63 -10.68 9.57
CA SER A 90 -30.77 -10.94 10.45
C SER A 90 -30.76 -12.35 11.10
N ARG A 91 -29.66 -13.11 10.98
CA ARG A 91 -29.42 -14.39 11.63
C ARG A 91 -28.20 -14.28 12.55
N LYS A 92 -28.39 -13.73 13.75
CA LYS A 92 -27.47 -14.02 14.87
C LYS A 92 -27.75 -15.45 15.33
N GLY A 93 -27.06 -16.42 14.73
CA GLY A 93 -26.80 -17.69 15.39
C GLY A 93 -25.57 -17.54 16.30
N PRO A 94 -25.54 -18.13 17.50
CA PRO A 94 -24.37 -18.07 18.38
C PRO A 94 -23.32 -19.06 17.87
N SER A 95 -22.50 -18.62 16.94
CA SER A 95 -21.31 -19.36 16.55
C SER A 95 -20.27 -18.35 16.12
N ASP A 96 -19.57 -17.87 17.16
CA ASP A 96 -18.17 -17.49 17.19
C ASP A 96 -17.46 -17.44 15.82
N CYS A 97 -17.64 -16.34 15.09
CA CYS A 97 -16.75 -15.98 13.99
C CYS A 97 -16.27 -14.54 14.22
N HIS A 98 -15.35 -14.38 15.16
CA HIS A 98 -14.50 -13.20 15.29
C HIS A 98 -13.59 -13.06 14.06
N LEU A 99 -14.16 -12.69 12.90
CA LEU A 99 -13.42 -11.95 11.89
C LEU A 99 -13.49 -10.47 12.24
N THR A 100 -12.84 -10.09 13.34
CA THR A 100 -12.35 -8.71 13.41
C THR A 100 -11.38 -8.54 12.25
N PRO A 101 -11.46 -7.47 11.44
CA PRO A 101 -10.39 -7.10 10.52
C PRO A 101 -9.22 -6.52 11.33
N LYS A 102 -8.68 -7.32 12.24
CA LYS A 102 -7.26 -7.19 12.60
C LYS A 102 -6.53 -7.58 11.33
N ARG A 103 -5.55 -6.75 10.93
CA ARG A 103 -4.55 -7.04 9.89
C ARG A 103 -4.34 -8.56 9.84
N PRO A 104 -4.54 -9.25 8.70
CA PRO A 104 -4.56 -10.70 8.72
C PRO A 104 -3.27 -11.18 9.37
N GLU A 105 -3.40 -11.76 10.57
CA GLU A 105 -2.37 -12.53 11.23
C GLU A 105 -2.20 -13.84 10.45
N ALA A 106 -1.95 -13.74 9.14
CA ALA A 106 -1.42 -14.83 8.34
C ALA A 106 0.04 -15.18 8.73
N ALA A 107 0.53 -14.63 9.85
CA ALA A 107 1.70 -15.10 10.55
C ALA A 107 1.40 -16.31 11.46
N ALA A 108 0.14 -16.60 11.78
CA ALA A 108 -0.23 -17.65 12.73
C ALA A 108 -0.15 -19.09 12.18
N THR A 109 0.00 -19.28 10.86
CA THR A 109 0.14 -20.62 10.25
C THR A 109 1.60 -21.05 10.06
N ILE A 110 2.55 -20.40 10.76
CA ILE A 110 3.94 -20.87 10.89
C ILE A 110 4.16 -21.47 12.29
N SER A 111 3.14 -22.12 12.87
CA SER A 111 3.30 -22.84 14.14
C SER A 111 3.90 -24.24 13.97
N ASP A 112 3.90 -24.81 12.76
CA ASP A 112 4.32 -26.20 12.52
C ASP A 112 5.77 -26.37 12.04
N ARG A 113 6.57 -25.30 11.99
CA ARG A 113 7.98 -25.36 11.52
C ARG A 113 8.98 -24.57 12.37
N LEU A 114 8.69 -24.36 13.65
CA LEU A 114 9.58 -23.63 14.56
C LEU A 114 9.94 -24.45 15.82
N ASP A 115 10.32 -25.72 15.67
CA ASP A 115 10.98 -26.47 16.75
C ASP A 115 12.52 -26.32 16.72
N ASP A 116 13.09 -25.68 15.69
CA ASP A 116 14.56 -25.47 15.54
C ASP A 116 14.98 -23.98 15.57
N ALA A 117 14.16 -23.09 16.13
CA ALA A 117 14.54 -21.68 16.27
C ALA A 117 15.17 -21.41 17.65
N PRO A 118 16.46 -21.03 17.75
CA PRO A 118 17.13 -20.83 19.03
C PRO A 118 16.49 -19.68 19.82
N SER A 119 16.27 -19.95 21.10
CA SER A 119 15.65 -19.06 22.08
C SER A 119 16.56 -17.87 22.43
N SER A 120 16.62 -16.84 21.59
CA SER A 120 17.18 -15.52 21.95
C SER A 120 16.87 -14.48 20.88
N LEU A 121 15.66 -13.94 20.90
CA LEU A 121 15.38 -12.64 20.27
C LEU A 121 14.58 -11.80 21.27
N GLU A 122 15.31 -11.07 22.12
CA GLU A 122 14.74 -9.95 22.84
C GLU A 122 14.25 -8.90 21.83
N ARG A 123 13.02 -8.42 22.03
CA ARG A 123 12.42 -7.33 21.22
C ARG A 123 13.21 -6.04 21.47
N PRO A 124 13.72 -5.35 20.45
CA PRO A 124 14.13 -3.98 20.63
C PRO A 124 12.86 -3.13 20.85
N SER A 125 12.83 -2.41 21.97
CA SER A 125 11.85 -1.37 22.27
C SER A 125 11.82 -0.31 21.16
N GLU A 126 10.61 0.16 20.82
CA GLU A 126 10.34 1.26 19.88
C GLU A 126 11.31 2.42 20.10
N THR A 127 12.24 2.60 19.16
CA THR A 127 12.97 3.85 19.01
C THR A 127 12.62 4.41 17.64
N GLN A 128 12.09 5.63 17.66
CA GLN A 128 11.67 6.36 16.47
C GLN A 128 12.82 6.44 15.46
N VAL A 129 12.58 5.94 14.25
CA VAL A 129 13.52 6.08 13.13
C VAL A 129 13.47 7.52 12.66
N LEU A 130 14.40 8.35 13.13
CA LEU A 130 14.88 9.48 12.37
C LEU A 130 16.00 8.95 11.46
N ASP A 131 15.77 8.96 10.15
CA ASP A 131 16.81 8.70 9.16
C ASP A 131 17.88 9.81 9.27
N GLU A 132 18.90 9.60 10.11
CA GLU A 132 20.11 10.40 10.07
C GLU A 132 20.77 10.23 8.70
N VAL A 133 20.86 11.33 7.94
CA VAL A 133 21.59 11.37 6.67
C VAL A 133 23.08 11.14 6.96
N ARG A 134 23.53 9.88 6.86
CA ARG A 134 24.93 9.53 7.08
C ARG A 134 25.80 10.08 5.95
N GLU A 135 26.70 11.00 6.27
CA GLU A 135 27.64 11.59 5.31
C GLU A 135 28.54 10.52 4.67
N ARG A 136 28.63 10.54 3.34
CA ARG A 136 29.45 9.58 2.57
C ARG A 136 30.90 10.06 2.46
N LYS A 137 31.84 9.29 3.04
CA LYS A 137 33.28 9.59 3.03
C LYS A 137 34.03 8.76 1.98
N PRO A 138 35.17 9.21 1.44
CA PRO A 138 35.92 8.46 0.43
C PRO A 138 36.55 7.18 1.00
N CYS A 139 36.57 6.12 0.19
CA CYS A 139 37.21 4.85 0.50
C CYS A 139 38.73 5.03 0.57
N LYS A 140 39.34 4.60 1.69
CA LYS A 140 40.80 4.67 1.90
C LYS A 140 41.59 3.61 1.12
N PHE A 141 40.92 2.54 0.68
CA PHE A 141 41.57 1.36 0.07
C PHE A 141 41.46 1.34 -1.46
N CYS A 142 40.71 2.25 -2.05
CA CYS A 142 40.64 2.40 -3.50
C CYS A 142 41.73 3.35 -3.99
N ASN A 143 42.25 3.09 -5.20
CA ASN A 143 43.16 3.99 -5.89
C ASN A 143 42.58 5.42 -5.96
N ARG A 144 43.45 6.44 -5.81
CA ARG A 144 43.06 7.87 -5.81
C ARG A 144 42.31 8.32 -7.06
N LYS A 145 42.42 7.58 -8.17
CA LYS A 145 41.68 7.81 -9.42
C LYS A 145 40.20 7.37 -9.36
N LEU A 146 39.86 6.37 -8.53
CA LEU A 146 38.51 5.79 -8.44
C LEU A 146 37.58 6.56 -7.46
N ARG A 147 38.14 7.24 -6.46
CA ARG A 147 37.47 8.12 -5.46
C ARG A 147 36.06 7.68 -5.00
N ARG A 148 35.83 6.39 -4.76
CA ARG A 148 34.51 5.89 -4.36
C ARG A 148 34.12 6.37 -2.97
N LYS A 149 32.93 6.94 -2.82
CA LYS A 149 32.36 7.34 -1.52
C LYS A 149 31.56 6.20 -0.89
N THR A 150 31.63 6.06 0.42
CA THR A 150 31.05 4.96 1.19
C THR A 150 30.54 5.46 2.56
N ILE A 151 29.54 4.77 3.09
CA ILE A 151 29.05 4.93 4.47
C ILE A 151 29.58 3.85 5.41
N TYR A 152 30.26 2.84 4.85
CA TYR A 152 30.68 1.65 5.58
C TYR A 152 32.08 1.84 6.19
N LYS A 153 32.23 1.47 7.46
CA LYS A 153 33.49 1.49 8.22
C LYS A 153 33.93 0.07 8.59
N CYS A 154 35.24 -0.17 8.59
CA CYS A 154 35.83 -1.42 9.08
C CYS A 154 35.57 -1.60 10.59
N GLU A 155 35.14 -2.78 11.04
CA GLU A 155 34.94 -3.06 12.47
C GLU A 155 36.25 -3.04 13.27
N LYS A 156 37.37 -3.46 12.67
CA LYS A 156 38.67 -3.51 13.36
C LYS A 156 39.43 -2.17 13.39
N CYS A 157 39.37 -1.39 12.31
CA CYS A 157 40.19 -0.18 12.16
C CYS A 157 39.41 1.11 11.91
N GLU A 158 38.08 1.04 11.88
CA GLU A 158 37.14 2.16 11.69
C GLU A 158 37.36 3.00 10.42
N LYS A 159 38.20 2.54 9.49
CA LYS A 159 38.46 3.20 8.21
C LYS A 159 37.31 2.96 7.23
N PHE A 160 36.93 4.00 6.49
CA PHE A 160 35.91 3.93 5.45
C PHE A 160 36.38 3.10 4.25
N ALA A 161 35.58 2.11 3.87
CA ALA A 161 35.88 1.16 2.81
C ALA A 161 34.66 0.93 1.90
N CYS A 162 34.89 0.77 0.60
CA CYS A 162 33.82 0.41 -0.34
C CYS A 162 33.55 -1.10 -0.25
N LEU A 163 32.37 -1.54 -0.72
CA LEU A 163 31.95 -2.95 -0.64
C LEU A 163 32.85 -3.94 -1.42
N GLN A 164 33.73 -3.46 -2.31
CA GLN A 164 34.76 -4.31 -2.92
C GLN A 164 35.94 -4.57 -1.98
N SER A 165 36.25 -3.62 -1.09
CA SER A 165 37.36 -3.70 -0.14
C SER A 165 36.89 -4.06 1.28
N PHE A 166 35.60 -4.35 1.45
CA PHE A 166 34.96 -4.54 2.74
C PHE A 166 33.71 -5.42 2.63
N LYS A 167 33.66 -6.50 3.42
CA LYS A 167 32.44 -7.31 3.63
C LYS A 167 32.00 -7.38 5.11
N LYS A 168 32.77 -6.78 6.03
CA LYS A 168 32.58 -6.60 7.50
C LYS A 168 33.90 -6.14 8.14
N VAL A 169 35.01 -6.63 7.58
CA VAL A 169 36.39 -6.21 7.87
C VAL A 169 37.06 -5.82 6.55
N CYS A 170 37.98 -4.85 6.57
CA CYS A 170 38.69 -4.42 5.35
C CYS A 170 39.76 -5.42 4.94
N VAL A 171 40.16 -5.40 3.66
CA VAL A 171 41.17 -6.33 3.10
C VAL A 171 42.49 -6.32 3.88
N GLN A 172 42.93 -5.16 4.40
CA GLN A 172 44.17 -5.07 5.17
C GLN A 172 44.07 -5.74 6.56
N CYS A 173 42.92 -5.65 7.24
CA CYS A 173 42.71 -6.27 8.55
C CYS A 173 42.18 -7.71 8.48
N CYS A 174 41.99 -8.22 7.26
CA CYS A 174 41.60 -9.60 6.99
C CYS A 174 42.81 -10.52 6.83
N GLY A 175 44.00 -9.96 6.58
CA GLY A 175 45.26 -10.69 6.46
C GLY A 175 46.15 -10.66 7.71
N GLU A 176 45.62 -10.16 8.83
CA GLU A 176 46.22 -10.20 10.18
C GLU A 176 45.33 -11.03 11.12
#